data_AF-W4GP63-F1
#
_entry.id   AF-W4GP63-F1
#
_cell.length_a   1.000
_cell.length_b   1.000
_cell.length_c   1.000
_cell.angle_alpha   90.00
_cell.angle_beta   90.00
_cell.angle_gamma   90.00
#
_symmetry.space_group_name_H-M   'P 1'
#
loop_
_entity.id
_entity.type
_entity.pdbx_description
1 polymer ?
#
loop_
_entity_poly.entity_id
_entity_poly.type
_entity_poly.pdbx_seq_one_letter_code
_entity_poly.pdbx_strand_id
1 'polypeptide(L)'
;MQVWTEAKEDCMWLVYYLCFIAPMHSLLVKYLESRGKRISSGQVMAWIAAFTLFSMFLPLIVRGRIQSQSPYRLLGVSRYGDAYSWAQVYAALKQRYVDGKLSPEEWTQVDAAYDILYDPHVRRAHDGWGPDFQVQLQKDMLFNVALFYMLWAVGVFIATAGRKYQSGRDLAVAALLVTLVFEVSVRFFSYDPRLTLLSQATPFELVMALHIIFPASLLGYTSYKRLLFVDMLKHRHDCLSLALRTNEETKLKLRELSVAATAAADNQIGAESKVN
;
A
#
# COMPACT_ATOMS: atom_id res chain seq x y z
N MET A 1 21.45 -3.69 -21.38
CA MET A 1 21.00 -3.16 -20.09
C MET A 1 20.26 -4.28 -19.38
N GLN A 2 20.91 -5.00 -18.47
CA GLN A 2 20.24 -6.05 -17.70
C GLN A 2 19.29 -5.35 -16.74
N VAL A 3 17.98 -5.37 -17.03
CA VAL A 3 16.98 -4.87 -16.07
C VAL A 3 17.08 -5.77 -14.83
N TRP A 4 17.30 -5.12 -13.69
CA TRP A 4 17.59 -5.72 -12.40
C TRP A 4 16.45 -6.61 -11.89
N THR A 5 16.77 -7.66 -11.15
CA THR A 5 15.82 -8.68 -10.65
C THR A 5 14.69 -8.05 -9.83
N GLU A 6 15.02 -7.18 -8.88
CA GLU A 6 14.04 -6.43 -8.07
C GLU A 6 13.14 -5.54 -8.92
N ALA A 7 13.73 -4.73 -9.80
CA ALA A 7 12.99 -3.82 -10.67
C ALA A 7 12.01 -4.57 -11.61
N LYS A 8 12.40 -5.75 -12.10
CA LYS A 8 11.52 -6.63 -12.89
C LYS A 8 10.36 -7.12 -12.04
N GLU A 9 10.63 -7.59 -10.82
CA GLU A 9 9.59 -8.03 -9.91
C GLU A 9 8.61 -6.91 -9.59
N ASP A 10 9.09 -5.71 -9.27
CA ASP A 10 8.25 -4.57 -8.93
C ASP A 10 7.38 -4.13 -10.12
N CYS A 11 7.91 -4.19 -11.34
CA CYS A 11 7.12 -4.03 -12.56
C CYS A 11 6.00 -5.08 -12.66
N MET A 12 6.32 -6.37 -12.43
CA MET A 12 5.33 -7.45 -12.47
C MET A 12 4.26 -7.27 -11.39
N TRP A 13 4.64 -6.82 -10.19
CA TRP A 13 3.71 -6.53 -9.09
C TRP A 13 2.80 -5.36 -9.42
N LEU A 14 3.31 -4.30 -10.05
CA LEU A 14 2.49 -3.20 -10.53
C LEU A 14 1.48 -3.68 -11.58
N VAL A 15 1.91 -4.51 -12.54
CA VAL A 15 1.01 -5.08 -13.57
C VAL A 15 -0.05 -5.97 -12.92
N TYR A 16 0.34 -6.87 -12.01
CA TYR A 16 -0.60 -7.69 -11.23
C TYR A 16 -1.63 -6.83 -10.51
N TYR A 17 -1.16 -5.75 -9.88
CA TYR A 17 -2.01 -4.85 -9.13
C TYR A 17 -2.99 -4.09 -10.03
N LEU A 18 -2.52 -3.54 -11.17
CA LEU A 18 -3.36 -2.79 -12.10
C LEU A 18 -4.34 -3.66 -12.89
N CYS A 19 -3.94 -4.87 -13.28
CA CYS A 19 -4.76 -5.74 -14.14
C CYS A 19 -5.75 -6.60 -13.35
N PHE A 20 -5.43 -7.00 -12.11
CA PHE A 20 -6.27 -7.92 -11.33
C PHE A 20 -6.84 -7.26 -10.09
N ILE A 21 -5.98 -6.70 -9.25
CA ILE A 21 -6.39 -6.22 -7.93
C ILE A 21 -7.23 -4.94 -8.01
N ALA A 22 -6.82 -3.95 -8.80
CA ALA A 22 -7.54 -2.67 -8.93
C ALA A 22 -8.95 -2.82 -9.54
N PRO A 23 -9.17 -3.65 -10.58
CA PRO A 23 -10.51 -3.95 -11.08
C PRO A 23 -11.37 -4.68 -10.04
N MET A 24 -10.83 -5.69 -9.36
CA MET A 24 -11.54 -6.40 -8.31
C MET A 24 -11.91 -5.49 -7.12
N HIS A 25 -11.00 -4.61 -6.72
CA HIS A 25 -11.25 -3.59 -5.70
C HIS A 25 -12.38 -2.66 -6.12
N SER A 26 -12.37 -2.21 -7.37
CA SER A 26 -13.41 -1.34 -7.91
C SER A 26 -14.78 -2.02 -7.91
N LEU A 27 -14.84 -3.32 -8.21
CA LEU A 27 -16.07 -4.12 -8.12
C LEU A 27 -16.55 -4.26 -6.67
N LEU A 28 -15.63 -4.56 -5.74
CA LEU A 28 -15.94 -4.68 -4.32
C LEU A 28 -16.51 -3.36 -3.76
N VAL A 29 -15.86 -2.23 -4.06
CA VAL A 29 -16.31 -0.90 -3.61
C VAL A 29 -17.70 -0.59 -4.18
N LYS A 30 -17.93 -0.81 -5.47
CA LYS A 30 -19.27 -0.60 -6.09
C LYS A 30 -20.34 -1.49 -5.44
N TYR A 31 -20.00 -2.75 -5.15
CA TYR A 31 -20.90 -3.67 -4.47
C TYR A 31 -21.25 -3.19 -3.05
N LEU A 32 -20.26 -2.77 -2.26
CA LEU A 32 -20.47 -2.25 -0.91
C LEU A 32 -21.27 -0.94 -0.93
N GLU A 33 -20.99 -0.04 -1.90
CA GLU A 33 -21.80 1.18 -2.10
C GLU A 33 -23.26 0.86 -2.43
N SER A 34 -23.52 -0.12 -3.30
CA SER A 34 -24.88 -0.51 -3.68
C SER A 34 -25.70 -1.07 -2.53
N ARG A 35 -25.04 -1.70 -1.54
CA ARG A 35 -25.66 -2.23 -0.33
C ARG A 35 -26.01 -1.11 0.67
N GLY A 36 -25.29 0.00 0.64
CA GLY A 36 -25.56 1.20 1.43
C GLY A 36 -25.85 0.89 2.90
N LYS A 37 -26.99 1.37 3.41
CA LYS A 37 -27.43 1.20 4.82
C LYS A 37 -27.71 -0.25 5.26
N ARG A 38 -27.76 -1.22 4.33
CA ARG A 38 -28.04 -2.63 4.66
C ARG A 38 -26.83 -3.36 5.25
N ILE A 39 -25.65 -2.78 5.16
CA ILE A 39 -24.39 -3.35 5.66
C ILE A 39 -23.91 -2.48 6.84
N SER A 40 -23.44 -3.14 7.91
CA SER A 40 -22.84 -2.44 9.05
C SER A 40 -21.41 -2.00 8.73
N SER A 41 -20.95 -0.92 9.36
CA SER A 41 -19.57 -0.43 9.19
C SER A 41 -18.51 -1.48 9.53
N GLY A 42 -18.79 -2.36 10.50
CA GLY A 42 -17.90 -3.47 10.84
C GLY A 42 -17.76 -4.51 9.72
N GLN A 43 -18.87 -4.81 9.03
CA GLN A 43 -18.82 -5.70 7.86
C GLN A 43 -18.06 -5.07 6.70
N VAL A 44 -18.21 -3.76 6.45
CA VAL A 44 -17.41 -3.02 5.45
C VAL A 44 -15.91 -3.15 5.75
N MET A 45 -15.53 -2.91 7.00
CA MET A 45 -14.14 -3.04 7.44
C MET A 45 -13.59 -4.45 7.25
N ALA A 46 -14.38 -5.48 7.58
CA ALA A 46 -13.99 -6.87 7.38
C ALA A 46 -13.75 -7.19 5.91
N TRP A 47 -14.62 -6.74 5.00
CA TRP A 47 -14.44 -6.94 3.55
C TRP A 47 -13.22 -6.22 3.00
N ILE A 48 -12.98 -4.97 3.41
CA ILE A 48 -11.78 -4.22 3.01
C ILE A 48 -10.53 -4.92 3.53
N ALA A 49 -10.50 -5.29 4.82
CA ALA A 49 -9.37 -5.98 5.43
C ALA A 49 -9.07 -7.31 4.73
N ALA A 50 -10.09 -8.14 4.50
CA ALA A 50 -9.95 -9.41 3.80
C ALA A 50 -9.38 -9.22 2.38
N PHE A 51 -9.87 -8.21 1.65
CA PHE A 51 -9.37 -7.90 0.32
C PHE A 51 -7.93 -7.38 0.32
N THR A 52 -7.57 -6.52 1.29
CA THR A 52 -6.18 -6.06 1.45
C THR A 52 -5.22 -7.21 1.76
N LEU A 53 -5.61 -8.12 2.66
CA LEU A 53 -4.83 -9.34 2.96
C LEU A 53 -4.70 -10.24 1.73
N PHE A 54 -5.79 -10.44 0.99
CA PHE A 54 -5.78 -11.22 -0.25
C PHE A 54 -4.80 -10.63 -1.29
N SER A 55 -4.75 -9.30 -1.41
CA SER A 55 -3.85 -8.62 -2.35
C SER A 55 -2.36 -8.88 -2.08
N MET A 56 -2.00 -9.13 -0.81
CA MET A 56 -0.62 -9.44 -0.40
C MET A 56 -0.25 -10.92 -0.55
N PHE A 57 -1.21 -11.82 -0.73
CA PHE A 57 -0.98 -13.26 -0.67
C PHE A 57 0.02 -13.76 -1.73
N LEU A 58 -0.18 -13.38 -3.00
CA LEU A 58 0.70 -13.79 -4.10
C LEU A 58 2.11 -13.19 -3.98
N PRO A 59 2.28 -11.87 -3.72
CA PRO A 59 3.59 -11.30 -3.41
C PRO A 59 4.33 -12.00 -2.25
N LEU A 60 3.61 -12.32 -1.17
CA LEU A 60 4.19 -13.01 -0.01
C LEU A 60 4.67 -14.41 -0.34
N ILE A 61 3.93 -15.18 -1.16
CA ILE A 61 4.35 -16.53 -1.57
C ILE A 61 5.61 -16.46 -2.42
N VAL A 62 5.64 -15.59 -3.42
CA VAL A 62 6.77 -15.49 -4.35
C VAL A 62 8.03 -15.00 -3.62
N ARG A 63 7.92 -13.93 -2.84
CA ARG A 63 9.06 -13.39 -2.08
C ARG A 63 9.46 -14.28 -0.90
N GLY A 64 8.52 -14.96 -0.27
CA GLY A 64 8.82 -15.90 0.82
C GLY A 64 9.74 -17.05 0.40
N ARG A 65 9.64 -17.51 -0.86
CA ARG A 65 10.59 -18.50 -1.40
C ARG A 65 12.01 -17.95 -1.53
N ILE A 66 12.15 -16.72 -2.01
CA ILE A 66 13.46 -16.06 -2.17
C ILE A 66 14.10 -15.80 -0.79
N GLN A 67 13.29 -15.39 0.18
CA GLN A 67 13.73 -15.13 1.55
C GLN A 67 14.12 -16.41 2.32
N SER A 68 13.57 -17.58 1.95
CA SER A 68 13.93 -18.85 2.60
C SER A 68 15.42 -19.22 2.47
N GLN A 69 16.13 -18.63 1.50
CA GLN A 69 17.56 -18.83 1.25
C GLN A 69 18.48 -17.87 2.03
N SER A 70 17.94 -17.10 2.98
CA SER A 70 18.75 -16.22 3.83
C SER A 70 19.84 -17.02 4.58
N PRO A 71 21.10 -16.54 4.62
CA PRO A 71 22.19 -17.22 5.32
C PRO A 71 21.88 -17.53 6.80
N TYR A 72 21.16 -16.63 7.47
CA TYR A 72 20.75 -16.82 8.87
C TYR A 72 19.74 -17.95 9.04
N ARG A 73 18.82 -18.12 8.09
CA ARG A 73 17.82 -19.20 8.11
C ARG A 73 18.45 -20.54 7.75
N LEU A 74 19.34 -20.57 6.75
CA LEU A 74 20.06 -21.78 6.34
C LEU A 74 20.92 -22.35 7.46
N LEU A 75 21.60 -21.48 8.21
CA LEU A 75 22.41 -21.88 9.36
C LEU A 75 21.59 -22.01 10.66
N GLY A 76 20.33 -21.54 10.69
CA GLY A 76 19.50 -21.54 11.89
C GLY A 76 19.99 -20.60 13.00
N VAL A 77 20.76 -19.57 12.67
CA VAL A 77 21.42 -18.68 13.63
C VAL A 77 20.74 -17.31 13.69
N SER A 78 20.80 -16.67 14.86
CA SER A 78 20.35 -15.28 15.03
C SER A 78 21.35 -14.30 14.41
N ARG A 79 20.85 -13.27 13.73
CA ARG A 79 21.65 -12.14 13.22
C ARG A 79 22.35 -11.34 14.31
N TYR A 80 21.78 -11.35 15.51
CA TYR A 80 22.35 -10.68 16.69
C TYR A 80 23.33 -11.58 17.47
N GLY A 81 23.58 -12.81 16.99
CA GLY A 81 24.56 -13.71 17.58
C GLY A 81 26.00 -13.24 17.38
N ASP A 82 26.91 -13.84 18.15
CA ASP A 82 28.34 -13.64 18.03
C ASP A 82 28.96 -14.57 16.96
N ALA A 83 30.09 -14.16 16.38
CA ALA A 83 30.78 -14.95 15.37
C ALA A 83 31.19 -16.35 15.89
N TYR A 84 31.44 -16.47 17.19
CA TYR A 84 31.79 -17.74 17.81
C TYR A 84 30.62 -18.71 17.86
N SER A 85 29.40 -18.29 18.26
CA SER A 85 28.23 -19.18 18.20
C SER A 85 27.90 -19.62 16.77
N TRP A 86 28.07 -18.73 15.79
CA TRP A 86 27.87 -19.10 14.38
C TRP A 86 28.89 -20.15 13.91
N ALA A 87 30.16 -19.99 14.29
CA ALA A 87 31.22 -20.96 13.96
C ALA A 87 30.96 -22.34 14.59
N GLN A 88 30.42 -22.39 15.82
CA GLN A 88 30.03 -23.64 16.46
C GLN A 88 28.93 -24.38 15.70
N VAL A 89 27.90 -23.65 15.25
CA VAL A 89 26.80 -24.22 14.46
C VAL A 89 27.31 -24.72 13.11
N TYR A 90 28.16 -23.93 12.44
CA TYR A 90 28.81 -24.36 11.19
C TYR A 90 29.65 -25.63 11.38
N ALA A 91 30.46 -25.71 12.45
CA ALA A 91 31.25 -26.90 12.75
C ALA A 91 30.38 -28.14 12.97
N ALA A 92 29.23 -28.00 13.64
CA ALA A 92 28.28 -29.08 13.83
C ALA A 92 27.65 -29.55 12.50
N LEU A 93 27.31 -28.62 11.59
CA LEU A 93 26.81 -28.95 10.25
C LEU A 93 27.88 -29.63 9.39
N LYS A 94 29.14 -29.19 9.51
CA LYS A 94 30.28 -29.83 8.83
C LYS A 94 30.47 -31.27 9.26
N GLN A 95 30.38 -31.55 10.57
CA GLN A 95 30.44 -32.93 11.08
C GLN A 95 29.31 -33.79 10.52
N ARG A 96 28.08 -33.27 10.42
CA ARG A 96 26.97 -34.00 9.80
C ARG A 96 27.20 -34.31 8.33
N TYR A 97 27.87 -33.44 7.58
CA TYR A 97 28.26 -33.71 6.21
C TYR A 97 29.33 -34.81 6.12
N VAL A 98 30.37 -34.74 6.97
CA VAL A 98 31.40 -35.79 7.06
C VAL A 98 30.80 -37.15 7.42
N ASP A 99 29.80 -37.15 8.32
CA ASP A 99 29.03 -38.35 8.70
C ASP A 99 28.12 -38.89 7.58
N GLY A 100 28.02 -38.22 6.43
CA GLY A 100 27.12 -38.59 5.33
C GLY A 100 25.63 -38.33 5.60
N LYS A 101 25.30 -37.55 6.63
CA LYS A 101 23.91 -37.21 7.03
C LYS A 101 23.37 -35.96 6.31
N LEU A 102 24.20 -35.31 5.51
CA LEU A 102 23.85 -34.12 4.73
C LEU A 102 24.25 -34.36 3.27
N SER A 103 23.39 -33.99 2.32
CA SER A 103 23.74 -34.12 0.91
C SER A 103 24.84 -33.13 0.51
N PRO A 104 25.64 -33.42 -0.54
CA PRO A 104 26.64 -32.47 -1.04
C PRO A 104 26.02 -31.14 -1.49
N GLU A 105 24.82 -31.17 -2.07
CA GLU A 105 24.12 -29.95 -2.51
C GLU A 105 23.74 -29.06 -1.31
N GLU A 106 23.16 -29.64 -0.26
CA GLU A 106 22.84 -28.90 0.97
C GLU A 106 24.10 -28.38 1.65
N TRP A 107 25.19 -29.14 1.64
CA TRP A 107 26.47 -28.69 2.17
C TRP A 107 26.99 -27.45 1.43
N THR A 108 26.95 -27.46 0.09
CA THR A 108 27.40 -26.29 -0.69
C THR A 108 26.61 -25.03 -0.37
N GLN A 109 25.31 -25.14 -0.08
CA GLN A 109 24.49 -24.00 0.33
C GLN A 109 24.85 -23.49 1.73
N VAL A 110 25.08 -24.42 2.68
CA VAL A 110 25.50 -24.09 4.05
C VAL A 110 26.87 -23.43 4.06
N ASP A 111 27.81 -23.94 3.26
CA ASP A 111 29.18 -23.43 3.16
C ASP A 111 29.18 -22.00 2.59
N ALA A 112 28.48 -21.80 1.47
CA ALA A 112 28.33 -20.48 0.86
C ALA A 112 27.61 -19.48 1.80
N ALA A 113 26.61 -19.93 2.57
CA ALA A 113 25.93 -19.09 3.55
C ALA A 113 26.87 -18.64 4.67
N TYR A 114 27.74 -19.54 5.16
CA TYR A 114 28.70 -19.20 6.20
C TYR A 114 29.76 -18.22 5.70
N ASP A 115 30.25 -18.38 4.47
CA ASP A 115 31.20 -17.45 3.85
C ASP A 115 30.66 -16.01 3.82
N ILE A 116 29.37 -15.83 3.54
CA ILE A 116 28.71 -14.51 3.57
C ILE A 116 28.69 -13.93 5.00
N LEU A 117 28.45 -14.76 6.01
CA LEU A 117 28.37 -14.32 7.41
C LEU A 117 29.74 -14.08 8.06
N TYR A 118 30.78 -14.77 7.58
CA TYR A 118 32.12 -14.76 8.14
C TYR A 118 32.78 -13.38 8.03
N ASP A 119 32.69 -12.74 6.86
CA ASP A 119 33.23 -11.38 6.65
C ASP A 119 32.21 -10.30 7.05
N PRO A 120 32.49 -9.44 8.05
CA PRO A 120 31.60 -8.36 8.47
C PRO A 120 31.24 -7.33 7.38
N HIS A 121 32.08 -7.16 6.36
CA HIS A 121 31.82 -6.26 5.24
C HIS A 121 30.85 -6.89 4.24
N VAL A 122 31.10 -8.14 3.86
CA VAL A 122 30.23 -8.92 2.97
C VAL A 122 28.86 -9.10 3.61
N ARG A 123 28.83 -9.45 4.90
CA ARG A 123 27.60 -9.58 5.69
C ARG A 123 26.77 -8.30 5.70
N ARG A 124 27.40 -7.13 5.94
CA ARG A 124 26.69 -5.83 5.92
C ARG A 124 26.15 -5.49 4.54
N ALA A 125 26.90 -5.78 3.48
CA ALA A 125 26.44 -5.56 2.12
C ALA A 125 25.23 -6.46 1.80
N HIS A 126 25.29 -7.74 2.17
CA HIS A 126 24.19 -8.68 2.04
C HIS A 126 22.96 -8.27 2.88
N ASP A 127 23.14 -7.82 4.12
CA ASP A 127 22.05 -7.40 5.00
C ASP A 127 21.24 -6.22 4.46
N GLY A 128 21.91 -5.28 3.77
CA GLY A 128 21.28 -4.10 3.17
C GLY A 128 20.73 -4.33 1.77
N TRP A 129 21.44 -5.08 0.93
CA TRP A 129 21.17 -5.22 -0.50
C TRP A 129 20.62 -6.60 -0.90
N GLY A 130 20.57 -7.55 0.01
CA GLY A 130 20.04 -8.89 -0.23
C GLY A 130 21.02 -9.81 -0.99
N PRO A 131 20.52 -10.90 -1.59
CA PRO A 131 21.36 -11.96 -2.18
C PRO A 131 22.17 -11.50 -3.40
N ASP A 132 21.65 -10.54 -4.17
CA ASP A 132 22.29 -10.04 -5.40
C ASP A 132 23.26 -8.85 -5.14
N PHE A 133 23.66 -8.61 -3.89
CA PHE A 133 24.44 -7.43 -3.50
C PHE A 133 25.71 -7.22 -4.31
N GLN A 134 26.39 -8.29 -4.72
CA GLN A 134 27.65 -8.21 -5.48
C GLN A 134 27.45 -7.55 -6.86
N VAL A 135 26.29 -7.76 -7.48
CA VAL A 135 25.95 -7.17 -8.78
C VAL A 135 25.35 -5.77 -8.58
N GLN A 136 24.52 -5.59 -7.56
CA GLN A 136 23.80 -4.34 -7.31
C GLN A 136 24.69 -3.17 -6.87
N LEU A 137 25.76 -3.44 -6.13
CA LEU A 137 26.64 -2.40 -5.59
C LEU A 137 27.49 -1.69 -6.67
N GLN A 138 27.68 -2.30 -7.85
CA GLN A 138 28.72 -1.89 -8.80
C GLN A 138 28.36 -0.76 -9.78
N LYS A 139 27.09 -0.55 -10.15
CA LYS A 139 26.75 0.39 -11.25
C LYS A 139 25.51 1.27 -11.04
N ASP A 140 24.41 0.76 -10.47
CA ASP A 140 23.09 1.43 -10.56
C ASP A 140 22.31 1.48 -9.22
N MET A 141 23.04 1.62 -8.11
CA MET A 141 22.52 1.54 -6.74
C MET A 141 21.33 2.49 -6.47
N LEU A 142 21.43 3.74 -6.92
CA LEU A 142 20.37 4.75 -6.78
C LEU A 142 19.21 4.53 -7.74
N PHE A 143 19.49 4.04 -8.95
CA PHE A 143 18.46 3.82 -9.97
C PHE A 143 17.51 2.69 -9.58
N ASN A 144 18.02 1.62 -8.97
CA ASN A 144 17.18 0.51 -8.50
C ASN A 144 16.18 0.95 -7.43
N VAL A 145 16.67 1.70 -6.44
CA VAL A 145 15.82 2.27 -5.40
C VAL A 145 14.79 3.21 -6.04
N ALA A 146 15.24 4.20 -6.83
CA ALA A 146 14.35 5.21 -7.40
C ALA A 146 13.27 4.64 -8.33
N LEU A 147 13.57 3.55 -9.05
CA LEU A 147 12.65 2.94 -10.01
C LEU A 147 11.39 2.40 -9.34
N PHE A 148 11.48 1.75 -8.17
CA PHE A 148 10.31 1.32 -7.40
C PHE A 148 9.37 2.50 -7.10
N TYR A 149 9.92 3.59 -6.57
CA TYR A 149 9.14 4.76 -6.17
C TYR A 149 8.54 5.50 -7.36
N MET A 150 9.26 5.59 -8.48
CA MET A 150 8.74 6.17 -9.71
C MET A 150 7.57 5.34 -10.27
N LEU A 151 7.72 4.01 -10.33
CA LEU A 151 6.67 3.10 -10.77
C LEU A 151 5.43 3.19 -9.88
N TRP A 152 5.61 3.13 -8.57
CA TRP A 152 4.49 3.17 -7.63
C TRP A 152 3.88 4.56 -7.48
N ALA A 153 4.61 5.65 -7.74
CA ALA A 153 4.02 6.98 -7.86
C ALA A 153 3.03 7.04 -9.04
N VAL A 154 3.39 6.45 -10.18
CA VAL A 154 2.47 6.30 -11.33
C VAL A 154 1.30 5.38 -10.96
N GLY A 155 1.57 4.25 -10.29
CA GLY A 155 0.53 3.33 -9.80
C GLY A 155 -0.48 4.01 -8.87
N VAL A 156 -0.02 4.82 -7.92
CA VAL A 156 -0.85 5.63 -7.03
C VAL A 156 -1.69 6.60 -7.85
N PHE A 157 -1.10 7.31 -8.81
CA PHE A 157 -1.82 8.27 -9.64
C PHE A 157 -2.94 7.62 -10.44
N ILE A 158 -2.68 6.47 -11.06
CA ILE A 158 -3.67 5.69 -11.82
C ILE A 158 -4.79 5.17 -10.89
N ALA A 159 -4.43 4.54 -9.77
CA ALA A 159 -5.39 3.96 -8.83
C ALA A 159 -6.26 5.02 -8.12
N THR A 160 -5.78 6.25 -8.03
CA THR A 160 -6.48 7.36 -7.36
C THR A 160 -6.94 8.45 -8.33
N ALA A 161 -7.04 8.14 -9.62
CA ALA A 161 -7.50 9.06 -10.65
C ALA A 161 -8.97 9.49 -10.40
N GLY A 162 -9.16 10.60 -9.69
CA GLY A 162 -10.46 11.22 -9.44
C GLY A 162 -10.49 12.05 -8.15
N ARG A 163 -11.26 13.15 -8.15
CA ARG A 163 -11.36 14.04 -6.97
C ARG A 163 -11.83 13.32 -5.69
N LYS A 164 -12.63 12.26 -5.84
CA LYS A 164 -13.12 11.44 -4.72
C LYS A 164 -11.99 10.74 -3.95
N TYR A 165 -10.82 10.54 -4.56
CA TYR A 165 -9.66 9.88 -3.97
C TYR A 165 -8.54 10.84 -3.61
N GLN A 166 -8.74 12.16 -3.67
CA GLN A 166 -7.67 13.14 -3.49
C GLN A 166 -6.94 12.98 -2.16
N SER A 167 -7.66 12.94 -1.05
CA SER A 167 -7.02 12.70 0.24
C SER A 167 -6.48 11.27 0.38
N GLY A 168 -7.14 10.30 -0.29
CA GLY A 168 -6.65 8.95 -0.59
C GLY A 168 -5.20 8.91 -1.09
N ARG A 169 -4.96 9.76 -2.09
CA ARG A 169 -3.69 9.93 -2.75
C ARG A 169 -2.67 10.62 -1.87
N ASP A 170 -3.04 11.67 -1.14
CA ASP A 170 -2.10 12.43 -0.31
C ASP A 170 -1.45 11.55 0.78
N LEU A 171 -2.24 10.71 1.45
CA LEU A 171 -1.69 9.76 2.43
C LEU A 171 -0.85 8.66 1.76
N ALA A 172 -1.28 8.16 0.60
CA ALA A 172 -0.50 7.15 -0.13
C ALA A 172 0.87 7.69 -0.56
N VAL A 173 0.92 8.93 -1.02
CA VAL A 173 2.19 9.61 -1.35
C VAL A 173 3.05 9.79 -0.09
N ALA A 174 2.44 10.16 1.04
CA ALA A 174 3.17 10.24 2.31
C ALA A 174 3.73 8.88 2.76
N ALA A 175 2.95 7.80 2.66
CA ALA A 175 3.39 6.44 2.97
C ALA A 175 4.52 5.96 2.04
N LEU A 176 4.44 6.32 0.75
CA LEU A 176 5.50 6.04 -0.22
C LEU A 176 6.79 6.77 0.13
N LEU A 177 6.71 8.02 0.58
CA LEU A 177 7.86 8.81 1.03
C LEU A 177 8.48 8.23 2.31
N VAL A 178 7.67 7.81 3.28
CA VAL A 178 8.17 7.15 4.51
C VAL A 178 8.90 5.86 4.16
N THR A 179 8.37 5.08 3.23
CA THR A 179 9.02 3.85 2.75
C THR A 179 10.36 4.16 2.09
N LEU A 180 10.44 5.22 1.28
CA LEU A 180 11.69 5.71 0.67
C LEU A 180 12.73 6.11 1.71
N VAL A 181 12.34 6.90 2.70
CA VAL A 181 13.26 7.35 3.77
C VAL A 181 13.79 6.15 4.55
N PHE A 182 12.93 5.18 4.87
CA PHE A 182 13.34 3.96 5.54
C PHE A 182 14.32 3.14 4.70
N GLU A 183 14.02 2.91 3.43
CA GLU A 183 14.89 2.17 2.51
C GLU A 183 16.26 2.84 2.34
N VAL A 184 16.27 4.16 2.15
CA VAL A 184 17.53 4.92 2.05
C VAL A 184 18.34 4.81 3.34
N SER A 185 17.68 4.87 4.50
CA SER A 185 18.34 4.71 5.81
C SER A 185 18.99 3.33 5.94
N VAL A 186 18.30 2.26 5.55
CA VAL A 186 18.82 0.89 5.61
C VAL A 186 19.96 0.69 4.60
N ARG A 187 19.74 1.04 3.33
CA ARG A 187 20.65 0.70 2.22
C ARG A 187 21.90 1.59 2.14
N PHE A 188 21.78 2.89 2.43
CA PHE A 188 22.89 3.85 2.30
C PHE A 188 23.53 4.22 3.64
N PHE A 189 22.74 4.31 4.71
CA PHE A 189 23.24 4.68 6.03
C PHE A 189 23.50 3.47 6.95
N SER A 190 23.33 2.24 6.43
CA SER A 190 23.50 1.00 7.20
C SER A 190 22.68 0.98 8.50
N TYR A 191 21.49 1.60 8.47
CA TYR A 191 20.60 1.58 9.62
C TYR A 191 20.10 0.16 9.88
N ASP A 192 20.27 -0.30 11.12
CA ASP A 192 19.87 -1.63 11.55
C ASP A 192 18.62 -1.60 12.45
N PRO A 193 17.42 -1.85 11.90
CA PRO A 193 16.21 -2.00 12.70
C PRO A 193 16.30 -3.27 13.55
N ARG A 194 16.41 -3.11 14.88
CA ARG A 194 16.45 -4.23 15.81
C ARG A 194 15.05 -4.78 16.05
N LEU A 195 14.76 -5.94 15.44
CA LEU A 195 13.51 -6.68 15.62
C LEU A 195 13.81 -8.03 16.29
N THR A 196 13.71 -8.07 17.62
CA THR A 196 14.05 -9.26 18.43
C THR A 196 13.18 -10.48 18.11
N LEU A 197 11.93 -10.27 17.69
CA LEU A 197 11.00 -11.34 17.28
C LEU A 197 11.34 -11.96 15.92
N LEU A 198 12.06 -11.22 15.07
CA LEU A 198 12.47 -11.64 13.72
C LEU A 198 14.00 -11.65 13.64
N SER A 199 14.63 -12.38 14.55
CA SER A 199 16.09 -12.41 14.73
C SER A 199 16.88 -12.93 13.52
N GLN A 200 16.22 -13.64 12.60
CA GLN A 200 16.79 -14.15 11.36
C GLN A 200 16.48 -13.27 10.14
N ALA A 201 15.64 -12.25 10.30
CA ALA A 201 15.27 -11.36 9.20
C ALA A 201 16.37 -10.30 8.99
N THR A 202 16.73 -10.10 7.72
CA THR A 202 17.67 -9.05 7.34
C THR A 202 16.94 -7.71 7.18
N PRO A 203 17.62 -6.57 7.36
CA PRO A 203 17.06 -5.25 7.05
C PRO A 203 16.49 -5.15 5.63
N PHE A 204 17.15 -5.77 4.65
CA PHE A 204 16.66 -5.93 3.29
C PHE A 204 15.28 -6.59 3.22
N GLU A 205 15.07 -7.70 3.95
CA GLU A 205 13.77 -8.39 3.97
C GLU A 205 12.64 -7.51 4.51
N LEU A 206 12.95 -6.58 5.43
CA LEU A 206 11.98 -5.62 5.94
C LEU A 206 11.61 -4.57 4.90
N VAL A 207 12.59 -4.08 4.12
CA VAL A 207 12.32 -3.20 2.98
C VAL A 207 11.43 -3.92 1.96
N MET A 208 11.75 -5.17 1.64
CA MET A 208 10.94 -5.98 0.74
C MET A 208 9.53 -6.24 1.27
N ALA A 209 9.37 -6.42 2.59
CA ALA A 209 8.06 -6.54 3.22
C ALA A 209 7.26 -5.23 3.09
N LEU A 210 7.90 -4.06 3.25
CA LEU A 210 7.26 -2.77 3.04
C LEU A 210 6.80 -2.59 1.59
N HIS A 211 7.61 -3.02 0.62
CA HIS A 211 7.22 -3.02 -0.81
C HIS A 211 6.00 -3.89 -1.10
N ILE A 212 5.77 -4.96 -0.33
CA ILE A 212 4.56 -5.80 -0.42
C ILE A 212 3.36 -5.12 0.27
N ILE A 213 3.59 -4.53 1.44
CA ILE A 213 2.53 -3.92 2.27
C ILE A 213 2.02 -2.63 1.63
N PHE A 214 2.90 -1.84 1.01
CA PHE A 214 2.55 -0.52 0.48
C PHE A 214 1.38 -0.57 -0.52
N PRO A 215 1.41 -1.40 -1.58
CA PRO A 215 0.28 -1.52 -2.51
C PRO A 215 -1.03 -1.93 -1.84
N ALA A 216 -0.98 -2.85 -0.88
CA ALA A 216 -2.16 -3.28 -0.14
C ALA A 216 -2.73 -2.15 0.72
N SER A 217 -1.86 -1.34 1.33
CA SER A 217 -2.25 -0.19 2.15
C SER A 217 -2.95 0.89 1.32
N LEU A 218 -2.54 1.08 0.06
CA LEU A 218 -3.19 1.99 -0.90
C LEU A 218 -4.67 1.60 -1.12
N LEU A 219 -4.97 0.31 -1.29
CA LEU A 219 -6.35 -0.19 -1.43
C LEU A 219 -7.16 0.03 -0.17
N GLY A 220 -6.57 -0.30 0.97
CA GLY A 220 -7.22 -0.21 2.28
C GLY A 220 -7.64 1.23 2.56
N TYR A 221 -6.70 2.17 2.39
CA TYR A 221 -6.96 3.57 2.67
C TYR A 221 -7.95 4.21 1.69
N THR A 222 -7.81 3.95 0.39
CA THR A 222 -8.72 4.49 -0.63
C THR A 222 -10.16 3.98 -0.45
N SER A 223 -10.33 2.69 -0.12
CA SER A 223 -11.64 2.12 0.20
C SER A 223 -12.20 2.63 1.52
N TYR A 224 -11.38 2.66 2.58
CA TYR A 224 -11.78 3.12 3.91
C TYR A 224 -12.35 4.53 3.85
N LYS A 225 -11.61 5.45 3.22
CA LYS A 225 -12.03 6.84 3.13
C LYS A 225 -13.26 7.03 2.26
N ARG A 226 -13.41 6.22 1.20
CA ARG A 226 -14.56 6.31 0.30
C ARG A 226 -15.85 5.77 0.89
N LEU A 227 -15.77 4.65 1.62
CA LEU A 227 -16.95 3.91 2.09
C LEU A 227 -17.42 4.34 3.48
N LEU A 228 -16.52 4.78 4.36
CA LEU A 228 -16.84 5.08 5.75
C LEU A 228 -16.83 6.57 6.08
N PHE A 229 -16.10 7.38 5.32
CA PHE A 229 -16.08 8.83 5.51
C PHE A 229 -17.04 9.52 4.55
N VAL A 230 -18.11 10.08 5.12
CA VAL A 230 -18.91 11.10 4.44
C VAL A 230 -18.18 12.43 4.60
N ASP A 231 -17.84 13.06 3.49
CA ASP A 231 -17.31 14.42 3.51
C ASP A 231 -18.42 15.38 3.99
N MET A 232 -18.38 15.74 5.27
CA MET A 232 -19.35 16.62 5.90
C MET A 232 -19.38 18.02 5.28
N LEU A 233 -18.26 18.51 4.74
CA LEU A 233 -18.21 19.80 4.06
C LEU A 233 -18.93 19.73 2.73
N LYS A 234 -18.66 18.68 1.95
CA LYS A 234 -19.38 18.44 0.69
C LYS A 234 -20.86 18.22 0.94
N HIS A 235 -21.22 17.41 1.93
CA HIS A 235 -22.62 17.16 2.28
C HIS A 235 -23.33 18.45 2.73
N ARG A 236 -22.67 19.29 3.54
CA ARG A 236 -23.20 20.61 3.94
C ARG A 236 -23.37 21.53 2.73
N HIS A 237 -22.40 21.58 1.83
CA HIS A 237 -22.49 22.38 0.61
C HIS A 237 -23.63 21.90 -0.29
N ASP A 238 -23.79 20.59 -0.47
CA ASP A 238 -24.88 20.00 -1.23
C ASP A 238 -26.24 20.35 -0.60
N CYS A 239 -26.39 20.19 0.72
CA CYS A 239 -27.60 20.58 1.46
C CYS A 239 -27.89 22.08 1.36
N LEU A 240 -26.87 22.94 1.49
CA LEU A 240 -27.02 24.40 1.33
C LEU A 240 -27.42 24.78 -0.10
N SER A 241 -26.84 24.13 -1.11
CA SER A 241 -27.17 24.37 -2.51
C SER A 241 -28.61 23.94 -2.83
N LEU A 242 -29.07 22.83 -2.26
CA LEU A 242 -30.45 22.37 -2.36
C LEU A 242 -31.40 23.36 -1.67
N ALA A 243 -31.07 23.78 -0.45
CA ALA A 243 -31.86 24.75 0.32
C ALA A 243 -31.96 26.11 -0.39
N LEU A 244 -30.88 26.56 -1.00
CA LEU A 244 -30.85 27.79 -1.80
C LEU A 244 -31.78 27.68 -3.01
N ARG A 245 -31.69 26.58 -3.78
CA ARG A 245 -32.59 26.32 -4.91
C ARG A 245 -34.06 26.30 -4.49
N THR A 246 -34.40 25.62 -3.39
CA THR A 246 -35.77 25.57 -2.89
C THR A 246 -36.27 26.95 -2.42
N ASN A 247 -35.40 27.77 -1.84
CA ASN A 247 -35.74 29.13 -1.45
C ASN A 247 -35.98 30.04 -2.67
N GLU A 248 -35.17 29.90 -3.73
CA GLU A 248 -35.38 30.62 -4.99
C GLU A 248 -36.71 30.23 -5.65
N GLU A 249 -37.03 28.95 -5.74
CA GLU A 249 -38.31 28.46 -6.25
C GLU A 249 -39.50 28.99 -5.43
N THR A 250 -39.39 28.99 -4.10
CA THR A 250 -40.45 29.49 -3.21
C THR A 250 -40.64 31.00 -3.39
N LYS A 251 -39.54 31.76 -3.55
CA LYS A 251 -39.60 33.20 -3.81
C LYS A 251 -40.29 33.52 -5.14
N LEU A 252 -40.07 32.70 -6.18
CA LEU A 252 -40.77 32.85 -7.46
C LEU A 252 -42.28 32.61 -7.31
N LYS A 253 -42.67 31.52 -6.64
CA LYS A 253 -44.10 31.23 -6.37
C LYS A 253 -44.78 32.33 -5.56
N LEU A 254 -44.11 32.86 -4.54
CA LEU A 254 -44.64 33.98 -3.75
C LEU A 254 -44.83 35.25 -4.59
N ARG A 255 -43.93 35.52 -5.54
CA ARG A 255 -44.09 36.64 -6.48
C ARG A 255 -45.29 36.42 -7.39
N GLU A 256 -45.46 35.24 -7.97
CA GLU A 256 -46.63 34.91 -8.79
C GLU A 256 -47.94 35.07 -8.01
N LEU A 257 -48.00 34.56 -6.78
CA LEU A 257 -49.16 34.73 -5.90
C LEU A 257 -49.40 36.20 -5.52
N SER A 258 -48.34 36.97 -5.27
CA SER A 258 -48.49 38.41 -4.97
C SER A 258 -49.06 39.18 -6.15
N VAL A 259 -48.61 38.89 -7.38
CA VAL A 259 -49.12 39.51 -8.61
C VAL A 259 -50.57 39.09 -8.86
N ALA A 260 -50.90 37.82 -8.65
CA ALA A 260 -52.28 37.33 -8.75
C ALA A 260 -53.20 37.98 -7.70
N ALA A 261 -52.72 38.16 -6.46
CA ALA A 261 -53.47 38.80 -5.40
C ALA A 261 -53.70 40.30 -5.67
N THR A 262 -52.69 41.03 -6.15
CA THR A 262 -52.86 42.44 -6.55
C THR A 262 -53.82 42.57 -7.73
N ALA A 263 -53.71 41.70 -8.74
CA ALA A 263 -54.64 41.69 -9.88
C ALA A 263 -56.08 41.35 -9.47
N ALA A 264 -56.27 40.46 -8.48
CA ALA A 264 -57.57 40.13 -7.93
C ALA A 264 -58.17 41.29 -7.13
N ALA A 265 -57.35 41.99 -6.33
CA ALA A 265 -57.76 43.18 -5.59
C ALA A 265 -58.18 44.34 -6.53
N ASP A 266 -57.40 44.59 -7.59
CA ASP A 266 -57.71 45.61 -8.61
C ASP A 266 -59.02 45.28 -9.35
N ASN A 267 -59.28 44.01 -9.64
CA ASN A 267 -60.54 43.56 -10.23
C ASN A 267 -61.75 43.70 -9.30
N GLN A 268 -61.60 43.52 -7.99
CA GLN A 268 -62.67 43.76 -7.01
C GLN A 268 -63.01 45.25 -6.89
N ILE A 269 -62.00 46.13 -6.86
CA ILE A 269 -62.19 47.59 -6.82
C ILE A 269 -62.88 48.08 -8.10
N GLY A 270 -62.50 47.53 -9.27
CA GLY A 270 -63.15 47.83 -10.55
C GLY A 270 -64.59 47.31 -10.67
N ALA A 271 -64.95 46.25 -9.93
CA ALA A 271 -66.32 45.72 -9.89
C ALA A 271 -67.23 46.56 -8.97
N GLU A 272 -66.74 47.00 -7.81
CA GLU A 272 -67.48 47.89 -6.91
C GLU A 272 -67.71 49.28 -7.51
N SER A 273 -66.78 49.78 -8.33
CA SER A 273 -66.92 51.06 -9.06
C SER A 273 -67.98 51.04 -10.17
N LYS A 274 -68.48 49.87 -10.62
CA LYS A 274 -69.50 49.76 -11.68
C LYS A 274 -70.92 49.55 -11.14
N VAL A 275 -71.08 49.43 -9.82
CA VAL A 275 -72.37 49.18 -9.15
C VAL A 275 -72.93 50.45 -8.48
N ASN A 276 -72.15 51.54 -8.46
CA ASN A 276 -72.61 52.90 -8.17
C ASN A 276 -72.77 53.71 -9.46
#